data_AF-A0A6G5QND6-F1
#
_entry.id   AF-A0A6G5QND6-F1
#
_cell.length_a   1.000
_cell.length_b   1.000
_cell.length_c   1.000
_cell.angle_alpha   90.00
_cell.angle_beta   90.00
_cell.angle_gamma   90.00
#
_symmetry.space_group_name_H-M   'P 1'
#
loop_
_entity.id
_entity.type
_entity.pdbx_description
1 polymer ?
#
loop_
_entity_poly.entity_id
_entity_poly.type
_entity_poly.pdbx_seq_one_letter_code
_entity_poly.pdbx_strand_id
1 'polypeptide(L)'
;MKKLFLIIGAPGSGKTTDASLIAQEDAKFAHFSTGDLLRAEVASGSELGKLIDGFISKGNLVPLDVVVNAIVSAIKSSNKSNVIIDGYPRSVEQMTELDKVLAAQSEIALKGVIEVDVSEAVARERVLGRARGADDNNEVFNNRMKVYLEPIEAIRKFYKSKNLLYIVNGERAIEPIVADIKQLINAL
;
A
#
# COMPACT_ATOMS: atom_id res chain seq x y z
N MET A 1 -15.74 13.50 -7.25
CA MET A 1 -14.58 13.42 -6.35
C MET A 1 -14.40 11.98 -5.91
N LYS A 2 -13.21 11.40 -6.10
CA LYS A 2 -12.86 10.04 -5.66
C LYS A 2 -12.37 10.08 -4.21
N LYS A 3 -12.79 9.10 -3.42
CA LYS A 3 -12.29 8.86 -2.06
C LYS A 3 -11.12 7.90 -2.15
N LEU A 4 -9.94 8.35 -1.72
CA LEU A 4 -8.73 7.56 -1.65
C LEU A 4 -8.54 7.04 -0.22
N PHE A 5 -8.20 5.76 -0.11
CA PHE A 5 -7.79 5.11 1.12
C PHE A 5 -6.44 4.44 0.89
N LEU A 6 -5.52 4.62 1.83
CA LEU A 6 -4.24 3.91 1.81
C LEU A 6 -4.30 2.77 2.82
N ILE A 7 -3.79 1.59 2.46
CA ILE A 7 -3.57 0.50 3.42
C ILE A 7 -2.06 0.25 3.54
N ILE A 8 -1.56 0.49 4.75
CA ILE A 8 -0.16 0.30 5.12
C ILE A 8 -0.03 -0.83 6.13
N GLY A 9 1.18 -1.34 6.28
CA GLY A 9 1.47 -2.42 7.23
C GLY A 9 2.70 -3.21 6.82
N ALA A 10 3.28 -3.90 7.81
CA ALA A 10 4.49 -4.70 7.66
C ALA A 10 4.41 -5.70 6.50
N PRO A 11 5.54 -6.15 5.91
CA PRO A 11 5.52 -7.36 5.09
C PRO A 11 4.95 -8.51 5.90
N GLY A 12 3.90 -9.20 5.43
CA GLY A 12 3.23 -10.23 6.25
C GLY A 12 1.94 -9.81 6.94
N SER A 13 1.63 -8.51 7.00
CA SER A 13 0.43 -7.99 7.68
C SER A 13 -0.90 -8.52 7.16
N GLY A 14 -1.03 -8.75 5.85
CA GLY A 14 -2.31 -9.11 5.22
C GLY A 14 -2.91 -8.01 4.35
N LYS A 15 -2.37 -6.79 4.40
CA LYS A 15 -2.91 -5.59 3.71
C LYS A 15 -3.39 -5.78 2.27
N THR A 16 -2.64 -6.51 1.43
CA THR A 16 -2.99 -6.74 0.02
C THR A 16 -4.17 -7.70 -0.09
N THR A 17 -4.22 -8.72 0.76
CA THR A 17 -5.35 -9.65 0.87
C THR A 17 -6.60 -8.89 1.33
N ASP A 18 -6.48 -8.08 2.36
CA ASP A 18 -7.60 -7.30 2.90
C ASP A 18 -8.17 -6.35 1.84
N ALA A 19 -7.30 -5.56 1.19
CA ALA A 19 -7.68 -4.62 0.14
C ALA A 19 -8.36 -5.30 -1.06
N SER A 20 -7.81 -6.44 -1.49
CA SER A 20 -8.33 -7.21 -2.62
C SER A 20 -9.71 -7.80 -2.32
N LEU A 21 -9.90 -8.38 -1.13
CA LEU A 21 -11.19 -8.93 -0.72
C LEU A 21 -12.27 -7.84 -0.64
N ILE A 22 -11.96 -6.67 -0.06
CA ILE A 22 -12.90 -5.53 -0.03
C ILE A 22 -13.36 -5.15 -1.45
N ALA A 23 -12.44 -5.08 -2.40
CA ALA A 23 -12.74 -4.72 -3.78
C ALA A 23 -13.50 -5.80 -4.55
N GLN A 24 -13.27 -7.08 -4.23
CA GLN A 24 -14.01 -8.20 -4.83
C GLN A 24 -15.44 -8.30 -4.30
N GLU A 25 -15.63 -8.07 -3.00
CA GLU A 25 -16.94 -8.18 -2.33
C GLU A 25 -17.86 -6.98 -2.55
N ASP A 26 -17.32 -5.82 -2.91
CA ASP A 26 -18.11 -4.61 -3.12
C ASP A 26 -17.63 -3.82 -4.34
N ALA A 27 -18.50 -3.82 -5.36
CA ALA A 27 -18.25 -3.17 -6.63
C ALA A 27 -18.05 -1.65 -6.54
N LYS A 28 -18.26 -0.99 -5.39
CA LYS A 28 -17.93 0.44 -5.22
C LYS A 28 -16.43 0.70 -5.04
N PHE A 29 -15.65 -0.33 -4.76
CA PHE A 29 -14.22 -0.24 -4.49
C PHE A 29 -13.39 -0.67 -5.70
N ALA A 30 -12.30 0.05 -5.93
CA ALA A 30 -11.18 -0.42 -6.73
C ALA A 30 -9.97 -0.60 -5.82
N HIS A 31 -9.18 -1.64 -6.07
CA HIS A 31 -7.93 -1.89 -5.37
C HIS A 31 -6.78 -1.83 -6.38
N PHE A 32 -5.71 -1.13 -6.02
CA PHE A 32 -4.44 -1.18 -6.74
C PHE A 32 -3.28 -1.38 -5.76
N SER A 33 -2.47 -2.40 -6.03
CA SER A 33 -1.18 -2.58 -5.36
C SER A 33 -0.12 -1.78 -6.08
N THR A 34 0.63 -0.95 -5.37
CA THR A 34 1.71 -0.16 -5.99
C THR A 34 2.75 -1.07 -6.66
N GLY A 35 3.01 -2.25 -6.08
CA GLY A 35 3.92 -3.22 -6.69
C GLY A 35 3.39 -3.78 -8.01
N ASP A 36 2.08 -4.01 -8.11
CA ASP A 36 1.45 -4.51 -9.34
C ASP A 36 1.34 -3.42 -10.40
N LEU A 37 1.04 -2.17 -10.02
CA LEU A 37 1.05 -1.03 -10.95
C LEU A 37 2.42 -0.89 -11.63
N LEU A 38 3.50 -0.94 -10.86
CA LEU A 38 4.86 -0.85 -11.40
C LEU A 38 5.22 -2.05 -12.27
N ARG A 39 4.86 -3.29 -11.85
CA ARG A 39 5.08 -4.50 -12.68
C ARG A 39 4.28 -4.49 -13.97
N ALA A 40 3.04 -3.99 -13.95
CA ALA A 40 2.22 -3.84 -15.14
C ALA A 40 2.85 -2.85 -16.13
N GLU A 41 3.43 -1.75 -15.62
CA GLU A 41 4.18 -0.80 -16.45
C GLU A 41 5.41 -1.46 -17.07
N VAL A 42 6.18 -2.25 -16.32
CA VAL A 42 7.29 -3.07 -16.86
C VAL A 42 6.79 -4.00 -17.98
N ALA A 43 5.70 -4.72 -17.73
CA ALA A 43 5.14 -5.68 -18.67
C ALA A 43 4.60 -5.03 -19.95
N SER A 44 4.26 -3.73 -19.92
CA SER A 44 3.83 -2.99 -21.10
C SER A 44 4.94 -2.81 -22.15
N GLY A 45 6.21 -2.94 -21.76
CA GLY A 45 7.36 -2.71 -22.63
C GLY A 45 7.62 -1.22 -22.97
N SER A 46 6.92 -0.29 -22.32
CA SER A 46 7.11 1.15 -22.50
C SER A 46 8.53 1.59 -22.08
N GLU A 47 8.98 2.76 -22.53
CA GLU A 47 10.26 3.34 -22.09
C GLU A 47 10.29 3.56 -20.56
N LEU A 48 9.14 3.94 -19.99
CA LEU A 48 8.97 4.04 -18.54
C LEU A 48 9.07 2.67 -17.86
N GLY A 49 8.46 1.64 -18.44
CA GLY A 49 8.55 0.25 -17.98
C GLY A 49 9.98 -0.27 -17.96
N LYS A 50 10.77 -0.02 -19.00
CA LYS A 50 12.21 -0.38 -19.05
C LYS A 50 13.01 0.33 -17.95
N LEU A 51 12.73 1.61 -17.71
CA LEU A 51 13.35 2.36 -16.62
C LEU A 51 13.02 1.74 -15.26
N ILE A 52 11.73 1.47 -15.00
CA ILE A 52 11.23 0.85 -13.77
C ILE A 52 11.88 -0.52 -13.54
N ASP A 53 11.97 -1.35 -14.58
CA ASP A 53 12.57 -2.68 -14.51
C ASP A 53 14.02 -2.64 -14.05
N GLY A 54 14.78 -1.65 -14.54
CA GLY A 54 16.17 -1.42 -14.13
C GLY A 54 16.34 -1.13 -12.62
N PHE A 55 15.30 -0.63 -11.94
CA PHE A 55 15.30 -0.46 -10.49
C PHE A 55 14.81 -1.74 -9.79
N ILE A 56 13.66 -2.28 -10.20
CA ILE A 56 13.01 -3.42 -9.54
C ILE A 56 13.89 -4.68 -9.59
N SER A 57 14.47 -5.00 -10.75
CA SER A 57 15.34 -6.17 -10.93
C SER A 57 16.57 -6.15 -10.02
N LYS A 58 17.01 -4.96 -9.59
CA LYS A 58 18.14 -4.75 -8.67
C LYS A 58 17.72 -4.59 -7.21
N GLY A 59 16.42 -4.71 -6.90
CA GLY A 59 15.88 -4.46 -5.56
C GLY A 59 15.92 -2.99 -5.14
N ASN A 60 16.15 -2.06 -6.07
CA ASN A 60 16.20 -0.63 -5.80
C ASN A 60 14.79 -0.01 -5.80
N LEU A 61 14.66 1.14 -5.14
CA LEU A 61 13.43 1.93 -5.19
C LEU A 61 13.32 2.65 -6.54
N VAL A 62 12.14 2.53 -7.15
CA VAL A 62 11.75 3.31 -8.34
C VAL A 62 11.70 4.80 -7.98
N PRO A 63 12.10 5.72 -8.89
CA PRO A 63 12.01 7.16 -8.66
C PRO A 63 10.64 7.61 -8.15
N LEU A 64 10.67 8.57 -7.23
CA LEU A 64 9.52 9.02 -6.46
C LEU A 64 8.35 9.51 -7.34
N ASP A 65 8.66 10.36 -8.31
CA ASP A 65 7.71 10.95 -9.25
C ASP A 65 7.01 9.88 -10.11
N VAL A 66 7.76 8.87 -10.55
CA VAL A 66 7.21 7.74 -11.31
C VAL A 66 6.16 6.98 -10.49
N VAL A 67 6.46 6.69 -9.22
CA VAL A 67 5.52 5.96 -8.34
C VAL A 67 4.26 6.80 -8.08
N VAL A 68 4.41 8.09 -7.77
CA VAL A 68 3.27 8.98 -7.49
C VAL A 68 2.38 9.14 -8.73
N ASN A 69 2.98 9.33 -9.90
CA ASN A 69 2.25 9.45 -11.16
C ASN A 69 1.49 8.17 -11.51
N ALA A 70 2.08 7.00 -11.29
CA ALA A 70 1.41 5.72 -11.49
C ALA A 70 0.18 5.59 -10.57
N ILE A 71 0.30 5.96 -9.30
CA ILE A 71 -0.81 5.93 -8.33
C ILE A 71 -1.92 6.90 -8.74
N VAL A 72 -1.59 8.16 -9.04
CA VAL A 72 -2.57 9.16 -9.48
C VAL A 72 -3.29 8.70 -10.75
N SER A 73 -2.55 8.15 -11.71
CA SER A 73 -3.11 7.65 -12.96
C SER A 73 -4.08 6.49 -12.73
N ALA A 74 -3.73 5.55 -11.86
CA ALA A 74 -4.61 4.45 -11.46
C ALA A 74 -5.88 4.94 -10.75
N ILE A 75 -5.75 5.92 -9.84
CA ILE A 75 -6.90 6.54 -9.19
C ILE A 75 -7.79 7.20 -10.25
N LYS A 76 -7.23 7.95 -11.20
CA LYS A 76 -7.97 8.67 -12.26
C LYS A 76 -8.64 7.74 -13.27
N SER A 77 -8.00 6.63 -13.65
CA SER A 77 -8.54 5.67 -14.61
C SER A 77 -9.65 4.79 -14.04
N SER A 78 -9.68 4.59 -12.71
CA SER A 78 -10.75 3.83 -12.05
C SER A 78 -12.13 4.42 -12.32
N ASN A 79 -13.12 3.61 -12.68
CA ASN A 79 -14.52 4.04 -12.75
C ASN A 79 -15.24 3.98 -11.38
N LYS A 80 -14.51 3.68 -10.30
CA LYS A 80 -15.04 3.52 -8.95
C LYS A 80 -14.84 4.77 -8.10
N SER A 81 -15.78 5.01 -7.18
CA SER A 81 -15.75 6.19 -6.30
C SER A 81 -14.80 6.03 -5.14
N ASN A 82 -14.59 4.80 -4.65
CA ASN A 82 -13.65 4.49 -3.58
C ASN A 82 -12.46 3.74 -4.16
N VAL A 83 -11.24 4.25 -3.92
CA VAL A 83 -10.00 3.65 -4.40
C VAL A 83 -9.12 3.32 -3.21
N ILE A 84 -8.66 2.07 -3.14
CA ILE A 84 -7.76 1.56 -2.13
C ILE A 84 -6.40 1.34 -2.78
N ILE A 85 -5.36 1.98 -2.23
CA ILE A 85 -3.97 1.74 -2.63
C ILE A 85 -3.26 1.03 -1.47
N ASP A 86 -2.64 -0.12 -1.73
CA ASP A 86 -1.82 -0.80 -0.74
C ASP A 86 -0.32 -0.73 -1.08
N GLY A 87 0.49 -0.73 -0.02
CA GLY A 87 1.95 -0.75 -0.15
C GLY A 87 2.59 0.60 -0.41
N TYR A 88 1.89 1.71 -0.14
CA TYR A 88 2.34 3.10 -0.23
C TYR A 88 1.77 3.94 0.92
N PRO A 89 2.51 4.92 1.48
CA PRO A 89 3.91 5.25 1.20
C PRO A 89 4.88 4.28 1.89
N ARG A 90 6.10 4.16 1.36
CA ARG A 90 7.23 3.39 1.92
C ARG A 90 8.39 4.25 2.38
N SER A 91 8.27 5.57 2.28
CA SER A 91 9.26 6.53 2.78
C SER A 91 8.58 7.86 3.12
N VAL A 92 9.29 8.73 3.83
CA VAL A 92 8.80 10.08 4.18
C VAL A 92 8.66 10.95 2.93
N GLU A 93 9.57 10.78 1.96
CA GLU A 93 9.55 11.49 0.69
C GLU A 93 8.33 11.09 -0.14
N GLN A 94 7.99 9.80 -0.17
CA GLN A 94 6.76 9.29 -0.78
C GLN A 94 5.52 9.91 -0.15
N MET A 95 5.41 9.84 1.17
CA MET A 95 4.30 10.45 1.89
C MET A 95 4.15 11.95 1.56
N THR A 96 5.26 12.68 1.59
CA THR A 96 5.27 14.14 1.36
C THR A 96 4.90 14.50 -0.07
N GLU A 97 5.41 13.78 -1.07
CA GLU A 97 5.10 14.06 -2.47
C GLU A 97 3.65 13.70 -2.82
N LEU A 98 3.12 12.59 -2.31
CA LEU A 98 1.71 12.27 -2.50
C LEU A 98 0.81 13.36 -1.90
N ASP A 99 1.11 13.81 -0.68
CA ASP A 99 0.33 14.88 -0.03
C ASP A 99 0.33 16.18 -0.85
N LYS A 100 1.50 16.58 -1.34
CA LYS A 100 1.66 17.74 -2.23
C LYS A 100 0.88 17.57 -3.54
N VAL A 101 0.97 16.41 -4.18
CA VAL A 101 0.27 16.13 -5.45
C VAL A 101 -1.24 16.07 -5.26
N LEU A 102 -1.73 15.52 -4.14
CA LEU A 102 -3.15 15.51 -3.81
C LEU A 102 -3.67 16.91 -3.47
N ALA A 103 -2.88 17.77 -2.82
CA ALA A 103 -3.27 19.16 -2.56
C ALA A 103 -3.51 19.97 -3.86
N ALA A 104 -2.86 19.58 -4.96
CA ALA A 104 -3.06 20.18 -6.29
C ALA A 104 -4.24 19.56 -7.07
N GLN A 105 -4.92 18.53 -6.53
CA GLN A 105 -5.98 17.80 -7.22
C GLN A 105 -7.31 17.88 -6.47
N SER A 106 -8.25 18.65 -7.00
CA SER A 106 -9.59 18.80 -6.42
C SER A 106 -10.47 17.55 -6.57
N GLU A 107 -10.12 16.65 -7.48
CA GLU A 107 -10.92 15.48 -7.83
C GLU A 107 -10.63 14.23 -6.97
N ILE A 108 -9.57 14.23 -6.15
CA ILE A 108 -9.18 13.11 -5.28
C ILE A 108 -9.08 13.62 -3.83
N ALA A 109 -9.76 12.95 -2.91
CA ALA A 109 -9.67 13.24 -1.48
C ALA A 109 -9.13 12.02 -0.72
N LEU A 110 -7.99 12.16 -0.05
CA LEU A 110 -7.52 11.17 0.91
C LEU A 110 -8.43 11.18 2.14
N LYS A 111 -9.10 10.06 2.40
CA LYS A 111 -10.09 9.90 3.48
C LYS A 111 -9.56 9.13 4.68
N GLY A 112 -8.58 8.25 4.46
CA GLY A 112 -7.97 7.51 5.55
C GLY A 112 -6.73 6.74 5.13
N VAL A 113 -5.86 6.52 6.11
CA VAL A 113 -4.71 5.64 6.06
C VAL A 113 -4.92 4.57 7.12
N ILE A 114 -5.16 3.34 6.67
CA ILE A 114 -5.45 2.20 7.51
C ILE A 114 -4.16 1.39 7.67
N GLU A 115 -3.66 1.33 8.89
CA GLU A 115 -2.54 0.49 9.24
C GLU A 115 -3.03 -0.87 9.74
N VAL A 116 -2.62 -1.94 9.06
CA VAL A 116 -2.80 -3.32 9.52
C VAL A 116 -1.60 -3.69 10.39
N ASP A 117 -1.78 -3.55 11.70
CA ASP A 117 -0.73 -3.74 12.69
C ASP A 117 -0.59 -5.22 13.05
N VAL A 118 0.64 -5.72 12.99
CA VAL A 118 1.02 -7.08 13.34
C VAL A 118 2.41 -7.05 13.99
N SER A 119 2.65 -7.95 14.94
CA SER A 119 3.99 -8.14 15.49
C SER A 119 4.96 -8.63 14.41
N GLU A 120 6.24 -8.31 14.59
CA GLU A 120 7.31 -8.83 13.71
C GLU A 120 7.31 -10.37 13.67
N ALA A 121 7.02 -11.02 14.80
CA ALA A 121 6.98 -12.47 14.89
C ALA A 121 5.89 -13.07 13.98
N VAL A 122 4.66 -12.55 14.06
CA VAL A 122 3.54 -12.97 13.20
C VAL A 122 3.81 -12.62 11.73
N ALA A 123 4.34 -11.42 11.47
CA ALA A 123 4.73 -11.00 10.13
C ALA A 123 5.75 -11.96 9.50
N ARG A 124 6.77 -12.34 10.28
CA ARG A 124 7.83 -13.28 9.88
C ARG A 124 7.25 -14.65 9.60
N GLU A 125 6.47 -15.21 10.52
CA GLU A 125 5.80 -16.50 10.37
C GLU A 125 4.97 -16.55 9.08
N ARG A 126 4.14 -15.53 8.83
CA ARG A 126 3.31 -15.44 7.62
C ARG A 126 4.12 -15.31 6.33
N VAL A 127 5.25 -14.61 6.35
CA VAL A 127 6.12 -14.48 5.17
C VAL A 127 6.84 -15.80 4.89
N LEU A 128 7.44 -16.42 5.91
CA LEU A 128 8.18 -17.67 5.77
C LEU A 128 7.26 -18.86 5.46
N GLY A 129 6.07 -18.93 6.06
CA GLY A 129 5.08 -19.97 5.78
C GLY A 129 4.53 -19.95 4.35
N ARG A 130 4.68 -18.83 3.62
CA ARG A 130 4.33 -18.73 2.20
C ARG A 130 5.43 -19.23 1.26
N ALA A 131 6.68 -19.33 1.72
CA ALA A 131 7.82 -19.64 0.89
C ALA A 131 8.24 -21.12 1.04
N ARG A 132 8.23 -21.88 -0.06
CA ARG A 132 8.68 -23.28 -0.10
C ARG A 132 10.22 -23.38 -0.28
N GLY A 133 11.02 -22.77 0.60
CA GLY A 133 12.49 -22.82 0.58
C GLY A 133 13.14 -21.93 1.66
N ALA A 134 14.17 -22.38 2.37
CA ALA A 134 14.36 -21.99 3.78
C ALA A 134 15.30 -20.80 4.09
N ASP A 135 16.25 -20.38 3.25
CA ASP A 135 17.29 -19.43 3.70
C ASP A 135 17.23 -18.03 3.06
N ASP A 136 17.03 -17.91 1.75
CA ASP A 136 16.94 -16.60 1.05
C ASP A 136 15.78 -15.73 1.57
N ASN A 137 14.80 -16.33 2.25
CA ASN A 137 13.58 -15.66 2.70
C ASN A 137 13.74 -14.89 4.01
N ASN A 138 14.72 -15.23 4.87
CA ASN A 138 14.92 -14.53 6.13
C ASN A 138 15.61 -13.18 5.92
N GLU A 139 16.66 -13.13 5.10
CA GLU A 139 17.35 -11.88 4.77
C GLU A 139 16.42 -10.93 4.03
N VAL A 140 15.68 -11.43 3.04
CA VAL A 140 14.68 -10.65 2.30
C VAL A 140 13.59 -10.14 3.24
N PHE A 141 13.10 -10.96 4.18
CA PHE A 141 12.14 -10.51 5.18
C PHE A 141 12.72 -9.40 6.05
N ASN A 142 13.91 -9.59 6.61
CA ASN A 142 14.58 -8.62 7.48
C ASN A 142 14.79 -7.28 6.76
N ASN A 143 15.24 -7.31 5.50
CA ASN A 143 15.41 -6.11 4.68
C ASN A 143 14.08 -5.40 4.45
N ARG A 144 13.02 -6.14 4.10
CA ARG A 144 11.67 -5.57 3.91
C ARG A 144 11.08 -5.02 5.22
N MET A 145 11.36 -5.65 6.35
CA MET A 145 10.92 -5.19 7.67
C MET A 145 11.67 -3.93 8.07
N LYS A 146 12.99 -3.86 7.86
CA LYS A 146 13.78 -2.64 8.10
C LYS A 146 13.24 -1.46 7.29
N VAL A 147 13.01 -1.66 5.98
CA VAL A 147 12.43 -0.63 5.09
C VAL A 147 11.05 -0.18 5.55
N TYR A 148 10.27 -1.07 6.18
CA TYR A 148 8.98 -0.70 6.77
C TYR A 148 9.14 0.11 8.07
N LEU A 149 9.99 -0.35 8.99
CA LEU A 149 10.15 0.23 10.32
C LEU A 149 10.83 1.60 10.32
N GLU A 150 11.76 1.83 9.39
CA GLU A 150 12.54 3.07 9.33
C GLU A 150 11.65 4.34 9.20
N PRO A 151 10.68 4.41 8.26
CA PRO A 151 9.81 5.58 8.11
C PRO A 151 8.50 5.53 8.91
N ILE A 152 8.11 4.38 9.49
CA ILE A 152 6.72 4.19 9.94
C ILE A 152 6.29 5.18 11.03
N GLU A 153 7.17 5.52 11.97
CA GLU A 153 6.84 6.47 13.03
C GLU A 153 6.59 7.89 12.50
N ALA A 154 7.37 8.32 11.50
CA ALA A 154 7.16 9.59 10.84
C ALA A 154 5.85 9.61 10.04
N ILE A 155 5.55 8.50 9.34
CA ILE A 155 4.29 8.31 8.60
C ILE A 155 3.09 8.34 9.54
N ARG A 156 3.15 7.59 10.65
CA ARG A 156 2.12 7.57 11.69
C ARG A 156 1.89 8.97 12.25
N LYS A 157 2.96 9.66 12.65
CA LYS A 157 2.86 11.02 13.21
C LYS A 157 2.20 12.00 12.24
N PHE A 158 2.57 11.95 10.96
CA PHE A 158 2.01 12.82 9.93
C PHE A 158 0.53 12.58 9.68
N TYR A 159 0.11 11.33 9.45
CA TYR A 159 -1.32 11.05 9.21
C TYR A 159 -2.18 11.18 10.46
N LYS A 160 -1.60 10.94 11.65
CA LYS A 160 -2.28 11.20 12.93
C LYS A 160 -2.54 12.69 13.15
N SER A 161 -1.60 13.57 12.84
CA SER A 161 -1.81 15.03 12.99
C SER A 161 -2.90 15.58 12.05
N LYS A 162 -3.21 14.85 10.97
CA LYS A 162 -4.29 15.15 10.03
C LYS A 162 -5.62 14.45 10.35
N ASN A 163 -5.71 13.67 11.43
CA ASN A 163 -6.85 12.81 11.75
C ASN A 163 -7.21 11.81 10.63
N LEU A 164 -6.19 11.32 9.92
CA LEU A 164 -6.36 10.36 8.81
C LEU A 164 -5.87 8.96 9.15
N LEU A 165 -5.12 8.76 10.24
CA LEU A 165 -4.58 7.46 10.61
C LEU A 165 -5.58 6.63 11.43
N TYR A 166 -5.80 5.40 10.99
CA TYR A 166 -6.60 4.39 11.69
C TYR A 166 -5.78 3.10 11.79
N ILE A 167 -5.77 2.46 12.96
CA ILE A 167 -4.99 1.25 13.19
C ILE A 167 -5.95 0.09 13.46
N VAL A 168 -5.73 -1.03 12.77
CA VAL A 168 -6.52 -2.26 12.90
C VAL A 168 -5.58 -3.39 13.29
N ASN A 169 -5.99 -4.20 14.28
CA ASN A 169 -5.27 -5.41 14.67
C ASN A 169 -5.37 -6.47 13.56
N GLY A 170 -4.23 -6.74 12.91
CA GLY A 170 -4.06 -7.69 11.81
C GLY A 170 -3.73 -9.13 12.24
N GLU A 171 -3.66 -9.43 13.54
CA GLU A 171 -3.36 -10.77 14.07
C GLU A 171 -4.62 -11.64 14.27
N ARG A 172 -5.76 -11.19 13.74
CA ARG A 172 -7.04 -11.92 13.78
C ARG A 172 -7.28 -12.72 12.50
N ALA A 173 -8.41 -13.43 12.44
CA ALA A 173 -8.90 -14.06 11.21
C ALA A 173 -9.18 -12.98 10.13
N ILE A 174 -9.12 -13.38 8.86
CA ILE A 174 -9.20 -12.46 7.71
C ILE A 174 -10.58 -11.80 7.63
N GLU A 175 -11.65 -12.58 7.79
CA GLU A 175 -13.03 -12.13 7.65
C GLU A 175 -13.38 -10.94 8.58
N PRO A 176 -13.10 -10.98 9.89
CA PRO A 176 -13.37 -9.82 10.75
C PRO A 176 -12.47 -8.62 10.44
N ILE A 177 -11.23 -8.81 9.99
CA ILE A 177 -10.35 -7.70 9.61
C ILE A 177 -10.92 -6.97 8.39
N VAL A 178 -11.28 -7.73 7.35
CA VAL A 178 -11.89 -7.20 6.12
C VAL A 178 -13.19 -6.45 6.44
N ALA A 179 -14.04 -7.03 7.30
CA ALA A 179 -15.28 -6.39 7.72
C ALA A 179 -15.04 -5.06 8.45
N ASP A 180 -14.11 -5.03 9.41
CA ASP A 180 -13.77 -3.83 10.17
C ASP A 180 -13.22 -2.72 9.26
N ILE A 181 -12.28 -3.05 8.37
CA ILE A 181 -11.70 -2.09 7.42
C ILE A 181 -12.78 -1.54 6.49
N LYS A 182 -13.65 -2.41 5.96
CA LYS A 182 -14.76 -2.00 5.08
C LYS A 182 -15.76 -1.10 5.81
N GLN A 183 -16.10 -1.43 7.06
CA GLN A 183 -16.99 -0.61 7.87
C GLN A 183 -16.39 0.77 8.14
N LEU A 184 -15.11 0.82 8.52
CA LEU A 184 -14.37 2.05 8.73
C LEU A 184 -14.37 2.92 7.46
N ILE A 185 -13.98 2.33 6.33
CA ILE A 185 -13.91 3.03 5.04
C ILE A 185 -15.28 3.59 4.61
N ASN A 186 -16.36 2.87 4.85
CA ASN A 186 -17.71 3.34 4.53
C ASN A 186 -18.20 4.49 5.42
N ALA A 187 -17.66 4.64 6.63
CA ALA A 187 -17.99 5.72 7.55
C ALA A 187 -17.29 7.06 7.21
N LEU A 188 -16.26 7.04 6.34
CA LEU A 188 -15.42 8.18 5.94
C LEU A 188 -15.81 8.74 4.57
#